data_AF-A0A0S2LXH7-F1
#
_entry.id   AF-A0A0S2LXH7-F1
#
_cell.length_a   1.000
_cell.length_b   1.000
_cell.length_c   1.000
_cell.angle_alpha   90.00
_cell.angle_beta   90.00
_cell.angle_gamma   90.00
#
_symmetry.space_group_name_H-M   'P 1'
#
loop_
_entity.id
_entity.type
_entity.pdbx_description
1 polymer ?
#
loop_
_entity_poly.entity_id
_entity_poly.type
_entity_poly.pdbx_seq_one_letter_code
_entity_poly.pdbx_strand_id
1 'polypeptide(L)'
;MAVDNKGFTREEIREFVHEYYLQPRGSRKEWLASKSISDWIFRRWRTMVVEGDIDRGLIPREHGGMVPTNSELSAFEKARAKEIAAHRVEVEKFQKRIAELEGVNSALGKAIGLLHELNVPESDTTPTSDQKRS
;
A
#
# COMPACT_ATOMS: atom_id res chain seq x y z
N MET A 1 -0.33 22.91 -5.44
CA MET A 1 -1.66 23.11 -4.82
C MET A 1 -2.22 21.74 -4.52
N ALA A 2 -2.66 21.50 -3.29
CA ALA A 2 -3.33 20.24 -2.92
C ALA A 2 -4.62 20.11 -3.72
N VAL A 3 -4.92 18.90 -4.20
CA VAL A 3 -6.21 18.62 -4.82
C VAL A 3 -7.28 18.78 -3.74
N ASP A 4 -8.28 19.63 -3.98
CA ASP A 4 -9.49 19.66 -3.16
C ASP A 4 -10.24 18.33 -3.33
N ASN A 5 -9.90 17.36 -2.50
CA ASN A 5 -10.53 16.04 -2.49
C ASN A 5 -11.88 16.05 -1.79
N LYS A 6 -12.31 17.20 -1.22
CA LYS A 6 -13.58 17.34 -0.46
C LYS A 6 -13.83 16.23 0.56
N GLY A 7 -12.78 15.65 1.13
CA GLY A 7 -12.88 14.54 2.09
C GLY A 7 -13.10 13.15 1.46
N PHE A 8 -13.18 13.03 0.13
CA PHE A 8 -13.22 11.75 -0.56
C PHE A 8 -11.84 11.10 -0.60
N THR A 9 -11.84 9.77 -0.48
CA THR A 9 -10.66 8.93 -0.67
C THR A 9 -10.33 8.80 -2.16
N ARG A 10 -9.10 8.36 -2.46
CA ARG A 10 -8.65 8.16 -3.84
C ARG A 10 -9.45 7.05 -4.54
N GLU A 11 -9.82 6.05 -3.77
CA GLU A 11 -10.62 4.90 -4.16
C GLU A 11 -12.04 5.33 -4.52
N GLU A 12 -12.70 6.13 -3.68
CA GLU A 12 -14.03 6.67 -3.94
C GLU A 12 -14.06 7.55 -5.20
N ILE A 13 -13.03 8.38 -5.40
CA ILE A 13 -12.94 9.22 -6.60
C ILE A 13 -12.86 8.37 -7.87
N ARG A 14 -12.10 7.27 -7.83
CA ARG A 14 -12.02 6.33 -8.96
C ARG A 14 -13.34 5.65 -9.22
N GLU A 15 -14.02 5.22 -8.17
CA GLU A 15 -15.34 4.61 -8.27
C GLU A 15 -16.35 5.58 -8.89
N PHE A 16 -16.36 6.86 -8.47
CA PHE A 16 -17.20 7.88 -9.09
C PHE A 16 -16.87 8.12 -10.57
N VAL A 17 -15.59 8.16 -10.94
CA VAL A 17 -15.19 8.32 -12.34
C VAL A 17 -15.64 7.11 -13.16
N HIS A 18 -15.53 5.90 -12.63
CA HIS A 18 -16.02 4.68 -13.27
C HIS A 18 -17.55 4.67 -13.43
N GLU A 19 -18.30 4.93 -12.35
CA GLU A 19 -19.77 5.02 -12.37
C GLU A 19 -20.27 6.05 -13.39
N TYR A 20 -19.58 7.18 -13.53
CA TYR A 20 -19.91 8.22 -14.52
C TYR A 20 -19.80 7.71 -15.96
N TYR A 21 -18.80 6.89 -16.26
CA TYR A 21 -18.60 6.35 -17.60
C TYR A 21 -19.54 5.18 -17.93
N LEU A 22 -20.04 4.48 -16.90
CA LEU A 22 -21.10 3.48 -17.03
C LEU A 22 -22.48 4.10 -17.32
N GLN A 23 -22.66 5.40 -17.08
CA GLN A 23 -23.96 6.04 -17.31
C GLN A 23 -24.36 6.01 -18.80
N PRO A 24 -25.65 5.73 -19.09
CA PRO A 24 -26.21 5.86 -20.42
C PRO A 24 -25.91 7.22 -21.08
N ARG A 25 -25.86 7.23 -22.41
CA ARG A 25 -25.61 8.45 -23.17
C ARG A 25 -26.74 9.45 -22.91
N GLY A 26 -26.40 10.59 -22.31
CA GLY A 26 -27.35 11.66 -21.97
C GLY A 26 -27.61 11.83 -20.47
N SER A 27 -27.52 10.77 -19.66
CA SER A 27 -27.81 10.84 -18.21
C SER A 27 -26.63 11.29 -17.34
N ARG A 28 -25.44 11.44 -17.93
CA ARG A 28 -24.20 11.81 -17.22
C ARG A 28 -24.30 13.11 -16.42
N LYS A 29 -25.01 14.13 -16.94
CA LYS A 29 -25.18 15.42 -16.25
C LYS A 29 -26.11 15.30 -15.04
N GLU A 30 -27.19 14.53 -15.19
CA GLU A 30 -28.18 14.29 -14.12
C GLU A 30 -27.58 13.43 -13.00
N TRP A 31 -26.84 12.39 -13.38
CA TRP A 31 -26.10 11.57 -12.43
C TRP A 31 -25.09 12.43 -11.65
N LEU A 32 -24.36 13.33 -12.31
CA LEU A 32 -23.40 14.19 -11.59
C LEU A 32 -24.11 15.16 -10.64
N ALA A 33 -25.27 15.70 -11.05
CA ALA A 33 -26.10 16.54 -10.19
C ALA A 33 -26.60 15.79 -8.95
N SER A 34 -26.89 14.48 -9.05
CA SER A 34 -27.33 13.67 -7.91
C SER A 34 -26.25 13.40 -6.86
N LYS A 35 -24.96 13.48 -7.22
CA LYS A 35 -23.84 13.18 -6.32
C LYS A 35 -23.38 14.39 -5.48
N SER A 36 -24.00 15.57 -5.66
CA SER A 36 -23.61 16.82 -4.98
C SER A 36 -22.15 17.25 -5.20
N ILE A 37 -21.53 16.76 -6.28
CA ILE A 37 -20.16 17.11 -6.68
C ILE A 37 -20.22 18.22 -7.72
N SER A 38 -19.35 19.23 -7.60
CA SER A 38 -19.24 20.28 -8.60
C SER A 38 -18.68 19.73 -9.91
N ASP A 39 -19.25 20.12 -11.05
CA ASP A 39 -18.78 19.72 -12.39
C ASP A 39 -17.29 20.02 -12.60
N TRP A 40 -16.81 21.15 -12.09
CA TRP A 40 -15.41 21.54 -12.20
C TRP A 40 -14.47 20.63 -11.40
N ILE A 41 -14.87 20.24 -10.19
CA ILE A 41 -14.10 19.31 -9.34
C ILE A 41 -14.06 17.93 -10.00
N PHE A 42 -15.20 17.46 -10.49
CA PHE A 42 -15.28 16.16 -11.15
C PHE A 42 -14.46 16.09 -12.43
N ARG A 43 -14.45 17.16 -13.24
CA ARG A 43 -13.56 17.28 -14.41
C ARG A 43 -12.10 17.13 -14.03
N ARG A 44 -11.66 17.74 -12.92
CA ARG A 44 -10.28 17.65 -12.42
C ARG A 44 -9.93 16.23 -11.96
N TRP A 45 -10.83 15.57 -11.23
CA TRP A 45 -10.68 14.18 -10.82
C TRP A 45 -10.52 13.25 -12.02
N ARG A 46 -11.33 13.46 -13.06
CA ARG A 46 -11.29 12.67 -14.28
C ARG A 46 -9.93 12.74 -14.96
N THR A 47 -9.34 13.94 -15.06
CA THR A 47 -7.98 14.13 -15.61
C THR A 47 -6.93 13.42 -14.74
N MET A 48 -6.98 13.61 -13.43
CA MET A 48 -6.04 12.95 -12.49
C MET A 48 -6.13 11.42 -12.53
N VAL A 49 -7.33 10.86 -12.71
CA VAL A 49 -7.53 9.41 -12.81
C VAL A 49 -6.94 8.88 -14.12
N VAL A 50 -7.15 9.56 -15.25
CA VAL A 50 -6.63 9.09 -16.55
C VAL A 50 -5.11 9.19 -16.62
N GLU A 51 -4.54 10.28 -16.14
CA GLU A 51 -3.08 10.51 -16.22
C GLU A 51 -2.31 9.75 -15.13
N GLY A 52 -3.02 9.02 -14.24
CA GLY A 52 -2.43 8.19 -13.19
C GLY A 52 -1.87 8.96 -12.00
N ASP A 53 -2.09 10.27 -11.96
CA ASP A 53 -1.53 11.15 -10.93
C ASP A 53 -2.33 11.19 -9.63
N ILE A 54 -3.49 10.53 -9.56
CA ILE A 54 -4.30 10.43 -8.33
C ILE A 54 -3.57 9.69 -7.18
N ASP A 55 -2.69 8.73 -7.49
CA ASP A 55 -1.88 8.03 -6.47
C ASP A 55 -0.74 8.91 -5.95
N ARG A 56 -0.24 9.83 -6.78
CA ARG A 56 0.85 10.77 -6.44
C ARG A 56 0.34 12.08 -5.86
N GLY A 57 -0.98 12.33 -5.89
CA GLY A 57 -1.59 13.59 -5.45
C GLY A 57 -1.13 14.80 -6.28
N LEU A 58 -0.57 14.56 -7.45
CA LEU A 58 -0.08 15.59 -8.35
C LEU A 58 -1.22 16.05 -9.24
N ILE A 59 -1.24 17.35 -9.53
CA ILE A 59 -2.17 17.92 -10.50
C ILE A 59 -1.33 18.14 -11.75
N PRO A 60 -1.62 17.44 -12.84
CA PRO A 60 -0.98 17.72 -14.11
C PRO A 60 -1.07 19.21 -14.44
N ARG A 61 0.04 19.80 -14.89
CA ARG A 61 -0.01 21.17 -15.42
C ARG A 61 -0.98 21.17 -16.59
N GLU A 62 -1.91 22.12 -16.61
CA GLU A 62 -2.83 22.33 -17.72
C GLU A 62 -2.04 22.61 -19.01
N HIS A 63 -1.67 21.55 -19.71
CA HIS A 63 -1.50 21.59 -21.15
C HIS A 63 -2.90 21.36 -21.70
N GLY A 64 -3.40 22.23 -22.58
CA GLY A 64 -4.74 22.18 -23.16
C GLY A 64 -5.00 20.94 -24.03
N GLY A 65 -4.84 19.76 -23.43
CA GLY A 65 -4.99 18.46 -24.03
C GLY A 65 -6.45 18.06 -24.14
N MET A 66 -6.74 17.24 -25.15
CA MET A 66 -8.04 16.67 -25.42
C MET A 66 -8.53 15.88 -24.19
N VAL A 67 -9.81 16.01 -23.84
CA VAL A 67 -10.43 15.12 -22.85
C VAL A 67 -10.27 13.68 -23.32
N PRO A 68 -9.71 12.78 -22.49
CA PRO A 68 -9.50 11.39 -22.87
C PRO A 68 -10.83 10.68 -23.18
N THR A 69 -10.78 9.82 -24.18
CA THR A 69 -11.91 9.04 -24.70
C THR A 69 -12.21 7.83 -23.82
N ASN A 70 -13.46 7.34 -23.83
CA ASN A 70 -13.89 6.17 -23.04
C ASN A 70 -13.00 4.92 -23.26
N SER A 71 -12.42 4.75 -24.46
CA SER A 71 -11.51 3.65 -24.76
C SER A 71 -10.15 3.79 -24.08
N GLU A 72 -9.61 5.01 -24.01
CA GLU A 72 -8.34 5.30 -23.34
C GLU A 72 -8.46 5.09 -21.83
N LEU A 73 -9.61 5.43 -21.25
CA LEU A 73 -9.96 5.16 -19.85
C LEU A 73 -10.04 3.67 -19.53
N SER A 74 -10.76 2.90 -20.35
CA SER A 74 -10.86 1.44 -20.15
C SER A 74 -9.49 0.75 -20.31
N ALA A 75 -8.65 1.23 -21.22
CA ALA A 75 -7.29 0.73 -21.37
C ALA A 75 -6.42 1.05 -20.13
N PHE A 76 -6.55 2.26 -19.59
CA PHE A 76 -5.88 2.66 -18.36
C PHE A 76 -6.30 1.81 -17.16
N GLU A 77 -7.60 1.59 -16.96
CA GLU A 77 -8.13 0.73 -15.90
C GLU A 77 -7.58 -0.70 -15.99
N LYS A 78 -7.52 -1.27 -17.19
CA LYS A 78 -6.96 -2.61 -17.42
C LYS A 78 -5.46 -2.67 -17.11
N ALA A 79 -4.70 -1.65 -17.53
CA ALA A 79 -3.27 -1.56 -17.24
C ALA A 79 -3.02 -1.49 -15.72
N ARG A 80 -3.81 -0.70 -15.00
CA ARG A 80 -3.71 -0.56 -13.55
C ARG A 80 -4.14 -1.81 -12.80
N ALA A 81 -5.20 -2.50 -13.23
CA ALA A 81 -5.61 -3.77 -12.64
C ALA A 81 -4.49 -4.81 -12.73
N LYS A 82 -3.76 -4.82 -13.86
CA LYS A 82 -2.59 -5.66 -14.07
C LYS A 82 -1.43 -5.28 -13.14
N GLU A 83 -1.16 -3.99 -12.97
CA GLU A 83 -0.14 -3.49 -12.04
C GLU A 83 -0.46 -3.88 -10.60
N ILE A 84 -1.69 -3.68 -10.12
CA ILE A 84 -2.10 -4.08 -8.77
C ILE A 84 -1.96 -5.59 -8.57
N ALA A 85 -2.36 -6.39 -9.58
CA ALA A 85 -2.19 -7.83 -9.51
C ALA A 85 -0.71 -8.23 -9.40
N ALA A 86 0.17 -7.60 -10.17
CA ALA A 86 1.61 -7.84 -10.08
C ALA A 86 2.18 -7.44 -8.71
N HIS A 87 1.83 -6.26 -8.21
CA HIS A 87 2.26 -5.78 -6.90
C HIS A 87 1.78 -6.69 -5.76
N ARG A 88 0.56 -7.24 -5.84
CA ARG A 88 0.07 -8.19 -4.83
C ARG A 88 0.90 -9.47 -4.79
N VAL A 89 1.25 -10.00 -5.97
CA VAL A 89 2.13 -11.18 -6.08
C VAL A 89 3.51 -10.90 -5.47
N GLU A 90 4.06 -9.70 -5.71
CA GLU A 90 5.34 -9.30 -5.12
C GLU A 90 5.27 -9.17 -3.59
N VAL A 91 4.21 -8.54 -3.07
CA VAL A 91 3.98 -8.41 -1.62
C VAL A 91 3.87 -9.79 -0.96
N GLU A 92 3.10 -10.71 -1.54
CA GLU A 92 2.99 -12.08 -1.03
C GLU A 92 4.33 -12.81 -1.02
N LYS A 93 5.15 -12.62 -2.07
CA LYS A 93 6.49 -13.20 -2.15
C LYS A 93 7.40 -12.65 -1.04
N PHE A 94 7.38 -11.33 -0.80
CA PHE A 94 8.18 -10.72 0.25
C PHE A 94 7.71 -11.15 1.65
N GLN A 95 6.41 -11.23 1.89
CA GLN A 95 5.85 -11.71 3.16
C GLN A 95 6.28 -13.15 3.47
N LYS A 96 6.24 -14.05 2.47
CA LYS A 96 6.73 -15.42 2.63
C LYS A 96 8.21 -15.45 3.00
N ARG A 97 9.03 -14.61 2.36
CA ARG A 97 10.47 -14.55 2.65
C ARG A 97 10.76 -14.01 4.06
N ILE A 98 9.99 -13.02 4.52
CA ILE A 98 10.09 -12.50 5.89
C ILE A 98 9.77 -13.61 6.90
N ALA A 99 8.65 -14.31 6.72
CA ALA A 99 8.26 -15.41 7.61
C ALA A 99 9.31 -16.54 7.66
N GLU A 100 9.94 -16.86 6.53
CA GLU A 100 11.05 -17.83 6.47
C GLU A 100 12.26 -17.36 7.30
N LEU A 101 12.68 -16.11 7.11
CA LEU A 101 13.82 -15.53 7.83
C LEU A 101 13.56 -15.41 9.34
N GLU A 102 12.35 -15.02 9.73
CA GLU A 102 11.93 -14.99 11.13
C GLU A 102 11.92 -16.39 11.75
N GLY A 103 11.49 -17.41 11.00
CA GLY A 103 11.54 -18.81 11.42
C GLY A 103 12.97 -19.29 11.67
N VAL A 104 13.90 -18.99 10.75
CA VAL A 104 15.32 -19.34 10.88
C VAL A 104 15.94 -18.62 12.08
N ASN A 105 15.69 -17.32 12.24
CA ASN A 105 16.21 -16.57 13.39
C ASN A 105 15.65 -17.07 14.72
N SER A 106 14.38 -17.46 14.78
CA SER A 106 13.78 -18.07 15.96
C SER A 106 14.46 -19.40 16.31
N ALA A 107 14.72 -20.26 15.31
CA ALA A 107 15.42 -21.52 15.51
C ALA A 107 16.86 -21.32 15.98
N LEU A 108 17.58 -20.37 15.37
CA LEU A 108 18.94 -20.01 15.79
C LEU A 108 18.97 -19.45 17.21
N GLY A 109 18.03 -18.58 17.58
CA GLY A 109 17.90 -18.05 18.94
C GLY A 109 17.66 -19.15 19.97
N LYS A 110 16.80 -20.12 19.66
CA LYS A 110 16.57 -21.29 20.52
C LYS A 110 17.83 -22.16 20.65
N ALA A 111 18.54 -22.41 19.56
CA ALA A 111 19.78 -23.19 19.59
C ALA A 111 20.88 -22.51 20.41
N ILE A 112 21.01 -21.19 20.29
CA ILE A 112 21.94 -20.38 21.11
C ILE A 112 21.52 -20.41 22.58
N GLY A 113 20.23 -20.29 22.88
CA GLY A 113 19.70 -20.39 24.24
C GLY A 113 20.01 -21.75 24.87
N LEU A 114 19.75 -22.85 24.15
CA LEU A 114 20.09 -24.21 24.59
C LEU A 114 21.60 -24.39 24.77
N LEU A 115 22.43 -23.84 23.89
CA LEU A 115 23.88 -23.88 24.05
C LEU A 115 24.33 -23.11 25.29
N HIS A 116 23.71 -21.98 25.60
CA HIS A 116 24.01 -21.21 26.80
C HIS A 116 23.57 -21.94 28.08
N GLU A 117 22.43 -22.63 28.06
CA GLU A 117 21.98 -23.49 29.16
C GLU A 117 22.90 -24.70 29.38
N LEU A 118 23.36 -25.33 28.31
CA LEU A 118 24.29 -26.47 28.37
C LEU A 118 25.72 -26.06 28.74
N ASN A 119 26.10 -24.83 28.40
CA ASN A 119 27.42 -24.26 28.66
C ASN A 119 27.44 -23.40 29.94
N VAL A 120 26.43 -23.52 30.81
CA VAL A 120 26.53 -23.02 32.20
C VAL A 120 27.74 -23.71 32.82
N PRO A 121 28.84 -22.98 33.11
CA PRO A 121 29.88 -23.54 33.95
C PRO A 121 29.19 -23.83 35.28
N GLU A 122 29.26 -25.09 35.73
CA GLU A 122 29.07 -25.43 37.13
C GLU A 122 29.97 -24.45 37.88
N SER A 123 29.36 -23.42 38.48
CA SER A 123 30.10 -22.46 39.28
C SER A 123 30.56 -23.29 40.45
N ASP A 124 31.82 -23.73 40.40
CA ASP A 124 32.49 -24.53 41.40
C ASP A 124 32.23 -23.87 42.76
N THR A 125 31.21 -24.36 43.44
CA THR A 125 31.07 -24.21 44.87
C THR A 125 32.22 -25.01 45.46
N THR A 126 33.31 -24.33 45.78
CA THR A 126 34.26 -24.81 46.78
C THR A 126 34.07 -24.00 48.05
N PRO A 127 33.37 -24.54 49.06
CA PRO A 127 33.46 -24.06 50.43
C PRO A 127 34.52 -24.89 51.17
N THR A 128 35.71 -24.35 51.42
CA THR A 128 36.69 -24.93 52.38
C THR A 128 37.49 -23.80 53.02
N SER A 129 36.98 -23.25 54.12
CA SER A 129 37.52 -23.32 55.48
C SER A 129 39.01 -22.95 55.65
N ASP A 130 39.23 -21.85 56.37
CA ASP A 130 40.19 -21.65 57.47
C ASP A 130 41.54 -22.38 57.43
N GLN A 131 42.65 -21.63 57.50
CA GLN A 131 43.61 -21.71 58.63
C GLN A 131 44.78 -20.72 58.54
N LYS A 132 44.74 -19.76 59.48
CA LYS A 132 45.83 -19.15 60.29
C LYS A 132 47.27 -19.69 60.12
N ARG A 133 48.24 -18.76 59.97
CA ARG A 133 49.67 -18.76 60.42
C ARG A 133 50.36 -17.59 59.70
N SER A 134 51.31 -16.83 60.21
CA SER A 134 52.01 -16.63 61.49
C SER A 134 52.78 -15.31 61.33
#